data_AF-D7T3F2-F1
#
_entry.id   AF-D7T3F2-F1
#
_cell.length_a   1.000
_cell.length_b   1.000
_cell.length_c   1.000
_cell.angle_alpha   90.00
_cell.angle_beta   90.00
_cell.angle_gamma   90.00
#
_symmetry.space_group_name_H-M   'P 1'
#
loop_
_entity.id
_entity.type
_entity.pdbx_description
1 polymer ?
#
loop_
_entity_poly.entity_id
_entity_poly.type
_entity_poly.pdbx_seq_one_letter_code
_entity_poly.pdbx_strand_id
1 'polypeptide(L)'
;MFTDDRPWLTPGAALQMQWEVKWFEYVRNSRPPNFFPILNNNNESPQQIFTDNHKDLVQKGGEWLNNTATSCSVVSTLIATVAFATSTTLPGGNMDITGLPVLELKPAFHLFAISSLVALCSSITSTIMFLAILTSRQQEKDFAKDLPAKLLVGLTTLFLSILAILVSFCSAHFFVLQKELRNYALPIYAVTCLPVTLFAIAQLPLYVDLIWTTFSTAPQLPLEDNT
;
A
#
# COMPACT_ATOMS: atom_id res chain seq x y z
N MET A 1 4.05 28.30 24.93
CA MET A 1 3.62 28.20 23.52
C MET A 1 4.66 27.33 22.85
N PHE A 2 4.47 26.01 22.87
CA PHE A 2 5.39 25.07 22.25
C PHE A 2 5.19 25.16 20.74
N THR A 3 6.24 25.58 20.03
CA THR A 3 6.26 25.69 18.58
C THR A 3 6.07 24.30 17.97
N ASP A 4 5.24 24.24 16.94
CA ASP A 4 4.91 23.05 16.15
C ASP A 4 6.09 22.69 15.21
N ASP A 5 7.28 22.55 15.79
CA ASP A 5 8.48 22.10 15.09
C ASP A 5 8.36 20.58 14.95
N ARG A 6 7.74 20.13 13.86
CA ARG A 6 7.71 18.72 13.44
C ARG A 6 8.99 18.41 12.67
N PRO A 7 10.02 17.80 13.27
CA PRO A 7 11.31 17.58 12.60
C PRO A 7 11.25 16.48 11.53
N TRP A 8 10.18 15.69 11.52
CA TRP A 8 10.00 14.55 10.63
C TRP A 8 8.80 14.77 9.69
N LEU A 9 9.06 14.83 8.39
CA LEU A 9 8.05 14.68 7.34
C LEU A 9 7.60 13.20 7.28
N THR A 10 6.86 12.71 8.26
CA THR A 10 6.18 11.41 8.13
C THR A 10 4.80 11.61 7.50
N PRO A 11 4.44 10.92 6.41
CA PRO A 11 3.22 11.17 5.64
C PRO A 11 1.92 10.64 6.29
N GLY A 12 1.75 10.79 7.62
CA GLY A 12 0.52 10.45 8.34
C GLY A 12 0.72 10.18 9.84
N ALA A 13 -0.32 10.43 10.63
CA ALA A 13 -0.29 10.24 12.09
C ALA A 13 0.06 8.80 12.52
N ALA A 14 -0.32 7.80 11.71
CA ALA A 14 0.03 6.40 11.97
C ALA A 14 1.53 6.11 11.82
N LEU A 15 2.20 6.74 10.86
CA LEU A 15 3.65 6.61 10.65
C LEU A 15 4.44 7.35 11.74
N GLN A 16 3.91 8.49 12.18
CA GLN A 16 4.44 9.17 13.36
C GLN A 16 4.33 8.25 14.60
N MET A 17 3.17 7.64 14.84
CA MET A 17 3.00 6.71 15.97
C MET A 17 3.97 5.52 15.88
N GLN A 18 4.13 4.92 14.69
CA GLN A 18 5.09 3.84 14.47
C GLN A 18 6.52 4.27 14.85
N TRP A 19 6.91 5.50 14.48
CA TRP A 19 8.23 6.04 14.78
C TRP A 19 8.42 6.25 16.29
N GLU A 20 7.46 6.85 16.98
CA GLU A 20 7.50 7.05 18.43
C GLU A 20 7.65 5.72 19.18
N VAL A 21 6.94 4.68 18.73
CA VAL A 21 7.05 3.33 19.32
C VAL A 21 8.44 2.73 19.07
N LYS A 22 8.96 2.81 17.85
CA LYS A 22 10.32 2.33 17.53
C LYS A 22 11.38 3.06 18.37
N TRP A 23 11.23 4.36 18.55
CA TRP A 23 12.15 5.17 19.35
C TRP A 23 12.09 4.80 20.83
N PHE A 24 10.88 4.64 21.38
CA PHE A 24 10.68 4.17 22.75
C PHE A 24 11.33 2.80 22.97
N GLU A 25 11.17 1.85 22.04
CA GLU A 25 11.84 0.55 22.13
C GLU A 25 13.35 0.64 22.04
N TYR A 26 13.89 1.50 21.15
CA TYR A 26 15.32 1.73 21.03
C TYR A 26 15.93 2.27 22.33
N VAL A 27 15.32 3.31 22.90
CA VAL A 27 15.77 3.89 24.19
C VAL A 27 15.63 2.85 25.30
N ARG A 28 14.54 2.09 25.33
CA ARG A 28 14.30 1.02 26.31
C ARG A 28 15.39 -0.06 26.28
N ASN A 29 15.82 -0.45 25.07
CA ASN A 29 16.79 -1.52 24.84
C ASN A 29 18.25 -1.06 24.96
N SER A 30 18.53 0.25 24.85
CA SER A 30 19.87 0.81 25.02
C SER A 30 20.33 0.90 26.49
N ARG A 31 19.47 0.48 27.43
CA ARG A 31 19.74 0.56 28.87
C ARG A 31 20.68 -0.58 29.32
N PRO A 32 21.55 -0.34 30.32
CA PRO A 32 22.38 -1.40 30.89
C PRO A 32 21.53 -2.59 31.40
N PRO A 33 22.04 -3.82 31.37
CA PRO A 33 21.27 -5.03 31.76
C PRO A 33 20.66 -4.98 33.16
N ASN A 34 21.29 -4.22 34.07
CA ASN A 34 20.87 -4.10 35.48
C ASN A 34 20.11 -2.80 35.77
N PHE A 35 19.68 -2.07 34.73
CA PHE A 35 18.96 -0.81 34.89
C PHE A 35 17.44 -1.06 34.94
N PHE A 36 16.87 -1.02 36.14
CA PHE A 36 15.44 -1.13 36.34
C PHE A 36 14.72 0.19 36.02
N PRO A 37 13.52 0.17 35.42
CA PRO A 37 12.73 1.38 35.23
C PRO A 37 12.39 2.01 36.59
N ILE A 38 12.86 3.23 36.81
CA ILE A 38 12.50 4.03 37.98
C ILE A 38 11.16 4.70 37.70
N LEU A 39 10.29 4.74 38.71
CA LEU A 39 9.02 5.47 38.63
C LEU A 39 9.26 6.97 38.81
N ASN A 40 8.44 7.80 38.16
CA ASN A 40 8.48 9.24 38.42
C ASN A 40 7.89 9.58 39.81
N ASN A 41 7.87 10.86 40.18
CA ASN A 41 7.31 11.35 41.44
C ASN A 41 5.79 11.05 41.61
N ASN A 42 5.11 10.68 40.53
CA ASN A 42 3.69 10.30 40.52
C ASN A 42 3.49 8.76 40.56
N ASN A 43 4.55 7.97 40.80
CA ASN A 43 4.56 6.50 40.72
C ASN A 43 4.22 5.93 39.32
N GLU A 44 4.50 6.67 38.25
CA GLU A 44 4.25 6.25 36.87
C GLU A 44 5.50 5.64 36.24
N SER A 45 5.31 4.52 35.54
CA SER A 45 6.37 3.89 34.75
C SER A 45 6.59 4.62 33.41
N PRO A 46 7.79 4.52 32.80
CA PRO A 46 8.04 5.09 31.47
C PRO A 46 7.05 4.62 30.40
N GLN A 47 6.50 3.40 30.54
CA GLN A 47 5.50 2.88 29.62
C GLN A 47 4.12 3.53 29.82
N GLN A 48 3.72 3.80 31.07
CA GLN A 48 2.47 4.53 31.34
C GLN A 48 2.54 5.96 30.81
N ILE A 49 3.65 6.67 31.07
CA ILE A 49 3.87 8.04 30.56
C ILE A 49 3.82 8.05 29.03
N PHE A 50 4.44 7.08 28.37
CA PHE A 50 4.40 6.96 26.92
C PHE A 50 2.96 6.78 26.42
N THR A 51 2.23 5.81 26.97
CA THR A 51 0.84 5.53 26.59
C THR A 51 -0.06 6.75 26.83
N ASP A 52 0.05 7.41 27.98
CA ASP A 52 -0.78 8.56 28.30
C ASP A 52 -0.52 9.78 27.41
N ASN A 53 0.75 10.04 27.07
CA ASN A 53 1.12 11.15 26.19
C ASN A 53 0.75 10.91 24.72
N HIS A 54 0.65 9.66 24.27
CA HIS A 54 0.41 9.34 22.86
C HIS A 54 -1.03 8.91 22.53
N LYS A 55 -1.98 8.97 23.49
CA LYS A 55 -3.39 8.60 23.25
C LYS A 55 -4.02 9.29 22.04
N ASP A 56 -3.83 10.59 21.91
CA ASP A 56 -4.36 11.38 20.78
C ASP A 56 -3.70 10.97 19.46
N LEU A 57 -2.40 10.68 19.47
CA LEU A 57 -1.67 10.24 18.28
C LEU A 57 -2.12 8.84 17.83
N VAL A 58 -2.40 7.93 18.77
CA VAL A 58 -2.95 6.60 18.50
C VAL A 58 -4.34 6.71 17.88
N GLN A 59 -5.19 7.60 18.41
CA GLN A 59 -6.52 7.85 17.86
C GLN A 59 -6.44 8.39 16.43
N LYS A 60 -5.65 9.43 16.20
CA LYS A 60 -5.44 10.02 14.86
C LYS A 60 -4.78 9.02 13.89
N GLY A 61 -3.85 8.21 14.38
CA GLY A 61 -3.20 7.16 13.60
C GLY A 61 -4.19 6.06 13.18
N GLY A 62 -5.06 5.63 14.10
CA GLY A 62 -6.12 4.67 13.83
C GLY A 62 -7.14 5.20 12.82
N GLU A 63 -7.56 6.46 12.96
CA GLU A 63 -8.45 7.12 12.00
C GLU A 63 -7.81 7.23 10.61
N TRP A 64 -6.55 7.64 10.53
CA TRP A 64 -5.81 7.72 9.27
C TRP A 64 -5.71 6.34 8.59
N LEU A 65 -5.41 5.28 9.34
CA LEU A 65 -5.37 3.92 8.81
C LEU A 65 -6.74 3.44 8.35
N ASN A 66 -7.79 3.72 9.11
CA ASN A 66 -9.15 3.33 8.78
C ASN A 66 -9.63 4.01 7.48
N ASN A 67 -9.38 5.32 7.35
CA ASN A 67 -9.72 6.08 6.15
C ASN A 67 -8.95 5.56 4.93
N THR A 68 -7.63 5.38 5.07
CA THR A 68 -6.78 4.86 3.99
C THR A 68 -7.19 3.45 3.57
N ALA A 69 -7.36 2.54 4.53
CA ALA A 69 -7.77 1.17 4.26
C ALA A 69 -9.17 1.10 3.64
N THR A 70 -10.11 1.95 4.05
CA THR A 70 -11.45 2.02 3.45
C THR A 70 -11.36 2.47 1.99
N SER A 71 -10.69 3.59 1.71
CA SER A 71 -10.55 4.09 0.33
C SER A 71 -9.84 3.09 -0.58
N CYS A 72 -8.74 2.50 -0.11
CA CYS A 72 -7.99 1.53 -0.90
C CYS A 72 -8.74 0.20 -1.09
N SER A 73 -9.52 -0.25 -0.09
CA SER A 73 -10.37 -1.45 -0.20
C SER A 73 -11.46 -1.29 -1.26
N VAL A 74 -12.05 -0.10 -1.39
CA VAL A 74 -13.01 0.19 -2.46
C VAL A 74 -12.34 0.06 -3.83
N VAL A 75 -11.15 0.67 -4.00
CA VAL A 75 -10.39 0.59 -5.26
C VAL A 75 -9.98 -0.85 -5.57
N SER A 76 -9.47 -1.61 -4.60
CA SER A 76 -9.06 -3.01 -4.79
C SER A 76 -10.24 -3.91 -5.12
N THR A 77 -11.39 -3.71 -4.49
CA THR A 77 -12.61 -4.49 -4.78
C THR A 77 -13.15 -4.17 -6.18
N LEU A 78 -13.07 -2.91 -6.61
CA LEU A 78 -13.44 -2.52 -7.97
C LEU A 78 -12.52 -3.19 -9.00
N ILE A 79 -11.20 -3.16 -8.80
CA ILE A 79 -10.24 -3.82 -9.68
C ILE A 79 -10.46 -5.33 -9.70
N ALA A 80 -10.72 -5.97 -8.56
CA ALA A 80 -11.03 -7.40 -8.51
C ALA A 80 -12.27 -7.74 -9.36
N THR A 81 -13.31 -6.91 -9.27
CA THR A 81 -14.54 -7.07 -10.06
C THR A 81 -14.27 -6.96 -11.55
N VAL A 82 -13.53 -5.92 -11.97
CA VAL A 82 -13.15 -5.72 -13.37
C VAL A 82 -12.27 -6.87 -13.86
N ALA A 83 -11.26 -7.26 -13.09
CA ALA A 83 -10.35 -8.36 -13.43
C ALA A 83 -11.07 -9.72 -13.54
N PHE A 84 -12.06 -9.97 -12.68
CA PHE A 84 -12.90 -11.17 -12.75
C PHE A 84 -13.75 -11.18 -14.02
N ALA A 85 -14.40 -10.06 -14.33
CA ALA A 85 -15.18 -9.91 -15.56
C ALA A 85 -14.30 -10.08 -16.81
N THR A 86 -13.10 -9.48 -16.85
CA THR A 86 -12.16 -9.63 -17.97
C THR A 86 -11.62 -11.06 -18.07
N SER A 87 -11.32 -11.71 -16.95
CA SER A 87 -10.81 -13.09 -16.96
C SER A 87 -11.85 -14.11 -17.44
N THR A 88 -13.14 -13.83 -17.26
CA THR A 88 -14.23 -14.71 -17.69
C THR A 88 -14.73 -14.40 -19.10
N THR A 89 -14.41 -13.22 -19.63
CA THR A 89 -14.74 -12.81 -21.00
C THR A 89 -13.52 -12.98 -21.91
N LEU A 90 -13.37 -14.17 -22.49
CA LEU A 90 -12.27 -14.46 -23.41
C LEU A 90 -12.36 -13.56 -24.66
N PRO A 91 -11.34 -12.73 -24.96
CA PRO A 91 -11.30 -11.99 -26.21
C PRO A 91 -11.28 -13.00 -27.36
N GLY A 92 -12.23 -12.86 -28.30
CA GLY A 92 -12.39 -13.67 -29.52
C GLY A 92 -13.18 -14.98 -29.40
N GLY A 93 -13.76 -15.30 -28.25
CA GLY A 93 -14.69 -16.43 -28.09
C GLY A 93 -14.02 -17.82 -28.10
N ASN A 94 -14.85 -18.86 -27.94
CA ASN A 94 -14.46 -20.27 -28.04
C ASN A 94 -14.66 -20.78 -29.48
N MET A 95 -13.82 -21.71 -29.92
CA MET A 95 -14.08 -22.46 -31.15
C MET A 95 -15.26 -23.41 -30.90
N ASP A 96 -16.30 -23.34 -31.74
CA ASP A 96 -17.54 -24.13 -31.62
C ASP A 96 -17.31 -25.66 -31.59
N ILE A 97 -16.18 -26.13 -32.12
CA ILE A 97 -15.89 -27.56 -32.33
C ILE A 97 -15.04 -28.15 -31.19
N THR A 98 -14.17 -27.34 -30.57
CA THR A 98 -13.17 -27.81 -29.60
C THR A 98 -13.28 -27.13 -28.24
N GLY A 99 -14.02 -26.02 -28.13
CA GLY A 99 -14.16 -25.24 -26.89
C GLY A 99 -12.92 -24.42 -26.51
N LEU A 100 -11.81 -24.52 -27.27
CA LEU A 100 -10.59 -23.76 -27.01
C LEU A 100 -10.72 -22.30 -27.50
N PRO A 101 -10.07 -21.34 -26.84
CA PRO A 101 -10.10 -19.94 -27.25
C PRO A 101 -9.54 -19.76 -28.66
N VAL A 102 -10.27 -19.07 -29.54
CA VAL A 102 -9.91 -18.87 -30.96
C VAL A 102 -8.52 -18.23 -31.15
N LEU A 103 -8.04 -17.52 -30.12
CA LEU A 103 -6.79 -16.74 -30.12
C LEU A 103 -5.66 -17.38 -29.33
N GLU A 104 -5.80 -18.63 -28.86
CA GLU A 104 -4.83 -19.34 -28.02
C GLU A 104 -3.40 -19.33 -28.59
N LEU A 105 -3.25 -19.35 -29.92
CA LEU A 105 -1.94 -19.39 -30.57
C LEU A 105 -1.18 -18.05 -30.57
N LYS A 106 -1.76 -16.96 -30.07
CA LYS A 106 -1.15 -15.62 -30.11
C LYS A 106 -0.53 -15.24 -28.77
N PRO A 107 0.72 -14.73 -28.73
CA PRO A 107 1.39 -14.37 -27.47
C PRO A 107 0.64 -13.29 -26.67
N ALA A 108 -0.09 -12.39 -27.34
CA ALA A 108 -0.93 -11.40 -26.69
C ALA A 108 -2.12 -12.01 -25.92
N PHE A 109 -2.59 -13.20 -26.29
CA PHE A 109 -3.68 -13.87 -25.56
C PHE A 109 -3.17 -14.45 -24.25
N HIS A 110 -2.01 -15.12 -24.25
CA HIS A 110 -1.37 -15.58 -23.02
C HIS A 110 -1.00 -14.42 -22.10
N LEU A 111 -0.47 -13.31 -22.65
CA LEU A 111 -0.17 -12.12 -21.86
C LEU A 111 -1.43 -11.53 -21.22
N PHE A 112 -2.54 -11.46 -21.97
CA PHE A 112 -3.84 -11.04 -21.45
C PHE A 112 -4.33 -11.94 -20.31
N ALA A 113 -4.32 -13.26 -20.51
CA ALA A 113 -4.85 -14.22 -19.54
C ALA A 113 -4.03 -14.20 -18.23
N ILE A 114 -2.70 -14.23 -18.34
CA ILE A 114 -1.80 -14.21 -17.18
C ILE A 114 -1.93 -12.89 -16.41
N SER A 115 -1.91 -11.75 -17.11
CA SER A 115 -2.03 -10.44 -16.46
C SER A 115 -3.40 -10.23 -15.79
N SER A 116 -4.50 -10.71 -16.41
CA SER A 116 -5.83 -10.67 -15.80
C SER A 116 -5.90 -11.49 -14.51
N LEU A 117 -5.29 -12.68 -14.50
CA LEU A 117 -5.25 -13.54 -13.32
C LEU A 117 -4.39 -12.93 -12.21
N VAL A 118 -3.22 -12.38 -12.55
CA VAL A 118 -2.35 -11.66 -11.60
C VAL A 118 -3.10 -10.46 -11.01
N ALA A 119 -3.81 -9.69 -11.84
CA ALA A 119 -4.62 -8.56 -11.38
C ALA A 119 -5.69 -9.01 -10.38
N LEU A 120 -6.42 -10.09 -10.69
CA LEU A 120 -7.47 -10.61 -9.81
C LEU A 120 -6.90 -11.08 -8.46
N CYS A 121 -5.88 -11.94 -8.47
CA CYS A 121 -5.29 -12.51 -7.26
C CYS A 121 -4.65 -11.43 -6.37
N SER A 122 -3.92 -10.50 -6.96
CA SER A 122 -3.30 -9.40 -6.22
C SER A 122 -4.34 -8.44 -5.65
N SER A 123 -5.42 -8.15 -6.38
CA SER A 123 -6.49 -7.29 -5.89
C SER A 123 -7.29 -7.90 -4.73
N ILE A 124 -7.60 -9.20 -4.79
CA ILE A 124 -8.24 -9.93 -3.67
C ILE A 124 -7.33 -9.90 -2.44
N THR A 125 -6.03 -10.17 -2.63
CA THR A 125 -5.04 -10.11 -1.54
C THR A 125 -5.02 -8.73 -0.88
N SER A 126 -5.02 -7.68 -1.70
CA SER A 126 -5.07 -6.29 -1.24
C SER A 126 -6.33 -5.99 -0.43
N THR A 127 -7.52 -6.40 -0.92
CA THR A 127 -8.78 -6.25 -0.19
C THR A 127 -8.75 -6.96 1.17
N ILE A 128 -8.21 -8.18 1.24
CA ILE A 128 -8.09 -8.93 2.50
C ILE A 128 -7.18 -8.19 3.48
N MET A 129 -6.06 -7.64 3.02
CA MET A 129 -5.12 -6.89 3.87
C MET A 129 -5.75 -5.61 4.40
N PHE A 130 -6.45 -4.84 3.57
CA PHE A 130 -7.16 -3.64 4.04
C PHE A 130 -8.28 -3.99 5.01
N LEU A 131 -9.04 -5.06 4.76
CA LEU A 131 -10.04 -5.54 5.70
C LEU A 131 -9.41 -5.97 7.03
N ALA A 132 -8.22 -6.58 7.00
CA ALA A 132 -7.47 -6.94 8.21
C ALA A 132 -7.03 -5.70 9.02
N ILE A 133 -6.80 -4.54 8.37
CA ILE A 133 -6.53 -3.27 9.05
C ILE A 133 -7.81 -2.72 9.68
N LEU A 134 -8.92 -2.70 8.93
CA LEU A 134 -10.23 -2.23 9.41
C LEU A 134 -10.76 -3.04 10.61
N THR A 135 -10.43 -4.32 10.65
CA THR A 135 -10.87 -5.24 11.73
C THR A 135 -9.87 -5.28 12.91
N SER A 136 -8.70 -4.62 12.78
CA SER A 136 -7.69 -4.61 13.84
C SER A 136 -8.12 -3.73 15.02
N ARG A 137 -7.67 -4.08 16.23
CA ARG A 137 -7.97 -3.36 17.48
C ARG A 137 -7.20 -2.05 17.67
N GLN A 138 -6.29 -1.71 16.75
CA GLN A 138 -5.55 -0.44 16.69
C GLN A 138 -4.89 -0.05 18.05
N GLN A 139 -4.19 -0.98 18.70
CA GLN A 139 -3.44 -0.67 19.93
C GLN A 139 -2.04 -0.15 19.61
N GLU A 140 -1.44 0.62 20.54
CA GLU A 140 -0.11 1.25 20.38
C GLU A 140 0.97 0.25 19.91
N LYS A 141 0.94 -0.98 20.45
CA LYS A 141 1.90 -2.04 20.10
C LYS A 141 1.74 -2.53 18.67
N ASP A 142 0.52 -2.47 18.14
CA ASP A 142 0.22 -2.96 16.79
C ASP A 142 0.76 -1.98 15.72
N PHE A 143 0.89 -0.68 16.06
CA PHE A 143 1.54 0.34 15.22
C PHE A 143 3.04 0.10 15.02
N ALA A 144 3.70 -0.68 15.89
CA ALA A 144 5.14 -0.90 15.79
C ALA A 144 5.53 -1.70 14.52
N LYS A 145 4.77 -2.75 14.22
CA LYS A 145 5.08 -3.71 13.15
C LYS A 145 3.87 -4.24 12.40
N ASP A 146 2.79 -4.62 13.10
CA ASP A 146 1.69 -5.37 12.49
C ASP A 146 0.84 -4.51 11.52
N LEU A 147 0.38 -3.34 11.94
CA LEU A 147 -0.42 -2.44 11.10
C LEU A 147 0.37 -1.88 9.92
N PRO A 148 1.61 -1.37 10.09
CA PRO A 148 2.43 -0.91 8.97
C PRO A 148 2.74 -2.02 7.96
N ALA A 149 3.01 -3.26 8.43
CA ALA A 149 3.26 -4.39 7.54
C ALA A 149 2.01 -4.76 6.73
N LYS A 150 0.84 -4.83 7.36
CA LYS A 150 -0.44 -5.07 6.67
C LYS A 150 -0.74 -3.98 5.64
N LEU A 151 -0.54 -2.72 6.00
CA LEU A 151 -0.71 -1.58 5.10
C LEU A 151 0.24 -1.68 3.91
N LEU A 152 1.51 -1.97 4.16
CA LEU A 152 2.52 -2.15 3.11
C LEU A 152 2.10 -3.26 2.15
N VAL A 153 1.80 -4.48 2.64
CA VAL A 153 1.39 -5.60 1.80
C VAL A 153 0.09 -5.29 1.04
N GLY A 154 -0.87 -4.61 1.66
CA GLY A 154 -2.10 -4.18 1.01
C GLY A 154 -1.85 -3.21 -0.15
N LEU A 155 -0.99 -2.22 0.05
CA LEU A 155 -0.61 -1.26 -0.98
C LEU A 155 0.25 -1.91 -2.08
N THR A 156 1.22 -2.76 -1.74
CA THR A 156 2.08 -3.43 -2.72
C THR A 156 1.27 -4.25 -3.72
N THR A 157 0.32 -5.03 -3.19
CA THR A 157 -0.57 -5.88 -3.98
C THR A 157 -1.60 -5.07 -4.77
N LEU A 158 -2.04 -3.91 -4.25
CA LEU A 158 -2.89 -2.97 -4.99
C LEU A 158 -2.17 -2.38 -6.21
N PHE A 159 -0.94 -1.91 -6.05
CA PHE A 159 -0.17 -1.37 -7.19
C PHE A 159 0.09 -2.44 -8.24
N LEU A 160 0.42 -3.65 -7.81
CA LEU A 160 0.58 -4.78 -8.71
C LEU A 160 -0.72 -5.07 -9.48
N SER A 161 -1.88 -4.99 -8.84
CA SER A 161 -3.17 -5.23 -9.50
C SER A 161 -3.49 -4.16 -10.54
N ILE A 162 -3.22 -2.88 -10.23
CA ILE A 162 -3.37 -1.75 -11.16
C ILE A 162 -2.48 -1.94 -12.39
N LEU A 163 -1.20 -2.27 -12.20
CA LEU A 163 -0.29 -2.50 -13.33
C LEU A 163 -0.73 -3.69 -14.18
N ALA A 164 -1.12 -4.79 -13.54
CA ALA A 164 -1.54 -6.00 -14.22
C ALA A 164 -2.84 -5.80 -15.02
N ILE A 165 -3.83 -5.09 -14.47
CA ILE A 165 -5.10 -4.86 -15.19
C ILE A 165 -4.90 -3.95 -16.41
N LEU A 166 -3.94 -3.02 -16.37
CA LEU A 166 -3.59 -2.19 -17.52
C LEU A 166 -2.89 -3.00 -18.61
N VAL A 167 -1.95 -3.87 -18.24
CA VAL A 167 -1.30 -4.78 -19.19
C VAL A 167 -2.35 -5.68 -19.85
N SER A 168 -3.30 -6.20 -19.07
CA SER A 168 -4.43 -6.98 -19.58
C SER A 168 -5.26 -6.16 -20.57
N PHE A 169 -5.70 -4.97 -20.18
CA PHE A 169 -6.48 -4.09 -21.06
C PHE A 169 -5.74 -3.76 -22.36
N CYS A 170 -4.45 -3.43 -22.27
CA CYS A 170 -3.59 -3.17 -23.42
C CYS A 170 -3.56 -4.36 -24.40
N SER A 171 -3.37 -5.55 -23.85
CA SER A 171 -3.26 -6.79 -24.62
C SER A 171 -4.61 -7.21 -25.23
N ALA A 172 -5.72 -7.02 -24.52
CA ALA A 172 -7.06 -7.27 -25.03
C ALA A 172 -7.42 -6.33 -26.18
N HIS A 173 -7.16 -5.03 -25.99
CA HIS A 173 -7.52 -4.01 -26.97
C HIS A 173 -6.63 -4.07 -28.22
N PHE A 174 -5.43 -4.66 -28.14
CA PHE A 174 -4.63 -5.02 -29.32
C PHE A 174 -5.39 -5.98 -30.27
N PHE A 175 -6.26 -6.85 -29.75
CA PHE A 175 -7.09 -7.73 -30.58
C PHE A 175 -8.29 -7.02 -31.22
N VAL A 176 -8.81 -5.98 -30.56
CA VAL A 176 -9.97 -5.21 -31.03
C VAL A 176 -9.59 -4.22 -32.15
N LEU A 177 -8.32 -3.77 -32.16
CA LEU A 177 -7.85 -2.77 -33.10
C LEU A 177 -7.64 -3.35 -34.51
N GLN A 178 -8.65 -3.27 -35.37
CA GLN A 178 -8.47 -3.48 -36.82
C GLN A 178 -7.46 -2.48 -37.40
N LYS A 179 -6.74 -2.88 -38.45
CA LYS A 179 -5.65 -2.13 -39.11
C LYS A 179 -6.00 -0.66 -39.45
N GLU A 180 -7.29 -0.37 -39.69
CA GLU A 180 -7.82 0.96 -40.08
C GLU A 180 -7.84 2.00 -38.94
N LEU A 181 -7.99 1.59 -37.67
CA LEU A 181 -8.15 2.53 -36.53
C LEU A 181 -6.85 2.80 -35.76
N ARG A 182 -5.71 2.29 -36.27
CA ARG A 182 -4.40 2.35 -35.59
C ARG A 182 -3.90 3.76 -35.32
N ASN A 183 -4.16 4.73 -36.21
CA ASN A 183 -3.74 6.12 -36.02
C ASN A 183 -4.57 6.89 -34.98
N TYR A 184 -5.85 6.53 -34.77
CA TYR A 184 -6.72 7.17 -33.77
C TYR A 184 -6.61 6.55 -32.38
N ALA A 185 -6.14 5.30 -32.28
CA ALA A 185 -5.98 4.61 -31.00
C ALA A 185 -4.78 5.11 -30.16
N LEU A 186 -3.69 5.54 -30.81
CA LEU A 186 -2.48 6.04 -30.15
C LEU A 186 -2.74 7.23 -29.20
N PRO A 187 -3.46 8.30 -29.60
CA PRO A 187 -3.77 9.40 -28.69
C PRO A 187 -4.72 8.98 -27.55
N ILE A 188 -5.66 8.06 -27.81
CA ILE A 188 -6.56 7.52 -26.77
C ILE A 188 -5.77 6.74 -25.72
N TYR A 189 -4.79 5.92 -26.15
CA TYR A 189 -3.87 5.24 -25.25
C TYR A 189 -3.02 6.20 -24.43
N ALA A 190 -2.48 7.25 -25.05
CA ALA A 190 -1.71 8.26 -24.35
C ALA A 190 -2.55 8.95 -23.26
N VAL A 191 -3.79 9.32 -23.57
CA VAL A 191 -4.73 9.96 -22.62
C VAL A 191 -5.19 8.99 -21.53
N THR A 192 -5.40 7.71 -21.84
CA THR A 192 -5.87 6.71 -20.85
C THR A 192 -4.75 6.24 -19.91
N CYS A 193 -3.51 6.17 -20.41
CA CYS A 193 -2.34 5.75 -19.64
C CYS A 193 -1.79 6.88 -18.75
N LEU A 194 -1.99 8.15 -19.16
CA LEU A 194 -1.49 9.33 -18.46
C LEU A 194 -1.98 9.48 -17.00
N PRO A 195 -3.26 9.28 -16.67
CA PRO A 195 -3.72 9.28 -15.27
C PRO A 195 -3.02 8.20 -14.43
N VAL A 196 -2.76 7.03 -15.01
CA VAL A 196 -2.16 5.92 -14.28
C VAL A 196 -0.66 6.12 -14.10
N THR A 197 0.05 6.61 -15.11
CA THR A 197 1.47 6.94 -14.96
C THR A 197 1.67 8.07 -13.97
N LEU A 198 0.83 9.11 -14.00
CA LEU A 198 0.82 10.18 -13.01
C LEU A 198 0.54 9.66 -11.60
N PHE A 199 -0.43 8.75 -11.44
CA PHE A 199 -0.76 8.15 -10.15
C PHE A 199 0.39 7.27 -9.62
N ALA A 200 1.02 6.46 -10.46
CA ALA A 200 2.18 5.65 -10.10
C ALA A 200 3.38 6.52 -9.66
N ILE A 201 3.64 7.62 -10.37
CA ILE A 201 4.69 8.59 -10.02
C ILE A 201 4.36 9.31 -8.70
N ALA A 202 3.10 9.68 -8.47
CA ALA A 202 2.69 10.37 -7.25
C ALA A 202 2.71 9.47 -6.00
N GLN A 203 2.48 8.17 -6.15
CA GLN A 203 2.44 7.20 -5.05
C GLN A 203 3.80 6.56 -4.73
N LEU A 204 4.73 6.57 -5.69
CA LEU A 204 6.12 6.13 -5.51
C LEU A 204 6.83 6.73 -4.29
N PRO A 205 6.78 8.06 -4.02
CA PRO A 205 7.45 8.63 -2.84
C PRO A 205 6.88 8.09 -1.53
N LEU A 206 5.56 7.92 -1.42
CA LEU A 206 4.91 7.34 -0.23
C LEU A 206 5.34 5.87 -0.01
N TYR A 207 5.55 5.14 -1.11
CA TYR A 207 6.01 3.75 -1.07
C TYR A 207 7.49 3.63 -0.68
N VAL A 208 8.34 4.53 -1.19
CA VAL A 208 9.76 4.64 -0.80
C VAL A 208 9.88 5.03 0.67
N ASP A 209 9.09 5.99 1.13
CA ASP A 209 9.05 6.38 2.54
C ASP A 209 8.59 5.24 3.45
N LEU A 210 7.59 4.45 3.03
CA LEU A 210 7.11 3.30 3.80
C LEU A 210 8.16 2.17 3.89
N ILE A 211 8.89 1.91 2.80
CA ILE A 211 10.00 0.96 2.78
C ILE A 211 11.15 1.48 3.67
N TRP A 212 11.53 2.74 3.50
CA TRP A 212 12.60 3.37 4.27
C TRP A 212 12.31 3.35 5.78
N THR A 213 11.10 3.72 6.18
CA THR A 213 10.66 3.72 7.58
C THR A 213 10.54 2.30 8.16
N THR A 214 10.18 1.31 7.35
CA THR A 214 10.08 -0.09 7.78
C THR A 214 11.47 -0.70 8.00
N PHE A 215 12.41 -0.49 7.07
CA PHE A 215 13.75 -1.07 7.08
C PHE A 215 14.79 -0.26 7.86
N SER A 216 14.56 1.02 8.13
CA SER A 216 15.45 1.79 9.01
C SER A 216 15.31 1.31 10.45
N THR A 217 16.42 0.78 10.96
CA THR A 217 16.56 0.21 12.32
C THR A 217 16.74 1.28 13.39
N ALA A 218 17.14 2.50 13.03
CA ALA A 218 17.23 3.64 13.93
C ALA A 218 17.24 4.96 13.14
N PRO A 219 16.63 6.06 13.64
CA PRO A 219 16.94 7.39 13.14
C PRO A 219 18.41 7.71 13.45
N GLN A 220 19.16 8.17 12.45
CA GLN A 220 20.41 8.86 12.73
C GLN A 220 20.04 10.19 13.41
N LEU A 221 20.69 10.51 14.53
CA LEU A 221 20.61 11.85 15.12
C LEU A 221 20.97 12.85 14.01
N PRO A 222 20.27 14.01 13.91
CA PRO A 222 20.88 15.13 13.22
C PRO A 222 22.24 15.35 13.88
N LEU A 223 23.31 15.36 13.08
CA LEU A 223 24.53 15.99 13.55
C LEU A 223 24.11 17.40 13.95
N GLU A 224 24.16 17.71 15.24
CA GLU A 224 24.20 19.09 15.70
C GLU A 224 25.32 19.75 14.89
N ASP A 225 24.94 20.61 13.96
CA ASP A 225 25.88 21.54 13.36
C ASP A 225 26.23 22.54 14.46
N ASN A 226 27.21 22.15 15.26
CA ASN A 226 27.86 23.02 16.21
C ASN A 226 28.77 23.97 15.42
N THR A 227 28.20 25.07 14.92
CA THR A 227 28.94 26.33 14.71
C THR A 227 28.10 27.56 15.07
#